data_AF-A0A3D5FH10-F1
#
_entry.id   AF-A0A3D5FH10-F1
#
_cell.length_a   1.000
_cell.length_b   1.000
_cell.length_c   1.000
_cell.angle_alpha   90.00
_cell.angle_beta   90.00
_cell.angle_gamma   90.00
#
_symmetry.space_group_name_H-M   'P 1'
#
loop_
_entity.id
_entity.type
_entity.pdbx_description
1 polymer ?
#
loop_
_entity_poly.entity_id
_entity_poly.type
_entity_poly.pdbx_seq_one_letter_code
_entity_poly.pdbx_strand_id
1 'polypeptide(L)'
;SANVGWLFISTTTGIYLIYEFMHFCCHVDESWFVRNMPLVNTIRRHHTAHHNSRLMMEKNMNLTFPISDWLFGTSDLDRGLLGHLFNGYDESYLKGNLRGQPRRPDIAAAEPIAFES
;
A
#
# COMPACT_ATOMS: atom_id res chain seq x y z
N SER A 1 14.43 -16.12 28.21
CA SER A 1 13.78 -17.42 28.55
C SER A 1 13.25 -18.06 27.27
N ALA A 2 12.97 -19.37 27.27
CA ALA A 2 12.41 -20.06 26.10
C ALA A 2 11.07 -19.45 25.62
N ASN A 3 10.22 -19.00 26.56
CA ASN A 3 8.94 -18.36 26.24
C ASN A 3 9.11 -17.07 25.41
N VAL A 4 10.14 -16.27 25.68
CA VAL A 4 10.45 -15.07 24.89
C VAL A 4 10.91 -15.44 23.49
N GLY A 5 11.69 -16.53 23.35
CA GLY A 5 12.11 -17.04 22.04
C GLY A 5 10.92 -17.47 21.17
N TRP A 6 9.99 -18.23 21.73
CA TRP A 6 8.77 -18.64 21.03
C TRP A 6 7.86 -17.47 20.67
N LEU A 7 7.72 -16.50 21.57
CA LEU A 7 6.95 -15.28 21.31
C LEU A 7 7.57 -14.49 20.14
N PHE A 8 8.90 -14.34 20.12
CA PHE A 8 9.61 -13.67 19.04
C PHE A 8 9.39 -14.38 17.70
N ILE A 9 9.64 -15.69 17.62
CA ILE A 9 9.45 -16.48 16.39
C ILE A 9 8.01 -16.37 15.88
N SER A 10 7.03 -16.53 16.77
CA SER A 10 5.61 -16.45 16.42
C SER A 10 5.23 -15.06 15.89
N THR A 11 5.74 -14.00 16.54
CA THR A 11 5.46 -12.62 16.16
C THR A 11 6.10 -12.26 14.82
N THR A 12 7.38 -12.57 14.63
CA THR A 12 8.09 -12.30 13.37
C THR A 12 7.46 -13.05 12.20
N THR A 13 7.10 -14.33 12.40
CA THR A 13 6.40 -15.11 11.38
C THR A 13 5.02 -14.51 11.07
N GLY A 14 4.27 -14.12 12.11
CA GLY A 14 2.98 -13.46 11.94
C GLY A 14 3.07 -12.16 11.13
N ILE A 15 4.06 -11.31 11.43
CA ILE A 15 4.30 -10.06 10.68
C ILE A 15 4.60 -10.36 9.21
N TYR A 16 5.47 -11.35 8.94
CA TYR A 16 5.81 -11.73 7.57
C TYR A 16 4.56 -12.20 6.79
N LEU A 17 3.72 -13.04 7.39
CA LEU A 17 2.49 -13.51 6.76
C LEU A 17 1.49 -12.36 6.51
N ILE A 18 1.39 -11.40 7.43
CA ILE A 18 0.56 -10.21 7.23
C ILE A 18 1.10 -9.36 6.07
N TYR A 19 2.42 -9.17 5.99
CA TYR A 19 3.05 -8.47 4.88
C TYR A 19 2.72 -9.13 3.53
N GLU A 20 2.93 -10.44 3.40
CA GLU A 20 2.63 -11.17 2.16
C GLU A 20 1.15 -11.14 1.83
N PHE A 21 0.27 -11.28 2.83
CA PHE A 21 -1.18 -11.20 2.62
C PHE A 21 -1.62 -9.83 2.08
N MET A 22 -1.11 -8.74 2.67
CA MET A 22 -1.40 -7.38 2.21
C MET A 22 -0.85 -7.14 0.80
N HIS A 23 0.39 -7.57 0.55
CA HIS A 23 1.01 -7.46 -0.77
C HIS A 23 0.22 -8.23 -1.83
N PHE A 24 -0.18 -9.47 -1.53
CA PHE A 24 -1.05 -10.27 -2.40
C PHE A 24 -2.36 -9.53 -2.70
N CYS A 25 -3.03 -8.98 -1.69
CA CYS A 25 -4.27 -8.22 -1.87
C CYS A 25 -4.09 -6.98 -2.78
N CYS A 26 -2.88 -6.43 -2.90
CA CYS A 26 -2.62 -5.33 -3.82
C CYS A 26 -2.62 -5.74 -5.29
N HIS A 27 -2.28 -7.00 -5.57
CA HIS A 27 -2.07 -7.53 -6.91
C HIS A 27 -3.21 -8.41 -7.43
N VAL A 28 -4.11 -8.85 -6.56
CA VAL A 28 -5.35 -9.52 -7.01
C VAL A 28 -6.31 -8.55 -7.70
N ASP A 29 -7.19 -9.13 -8.50
CA ASP A 29 -8.23 -8.43 -9.23
C ASP A 29 -9.14 -7.60 -8.30
N GLU A 30 -9.76 -6.58 -8.89
CA GLU A 30 -10.70 -5.74 -8.17
C GLU A 30 -11.90 -6.58 -7.67
N SER A 31 -12.06 -6.61 -6.36
CA SER A 31 -13.19 -7.26 -5.69
C SER A 31 -13.79 -6.33 -4.65
N TRP A 32 -15.02 -6.61 -4.23
CA TRP A 32 -15.67 -5.85 -3.16
C TRP A 32 -14.82 -5.81 -1.88
N PHE A 33 -14.11 -6.90 -1.58
CA PHE A 33 -13.24 -7.01 -0.40
C PHE A 33 -12.06 -6.03 -0.47
N VAL A 34 -11.21 -6.13 -1.50
CA VAL A 34 -10.00 -5.29 -1.60
C VAL A 34 -10.32 -3.81 -1.75
N ARG A 35 -11.51 -3.48 -2.26
CA ARG A 35 -11.97 -2.10 -2.41
C ARG A 35 -12.45 -1.47 -1.11
N ASN A 36 -13.09 -2.24 -0.22
CA ASN A 36 -13.81 -1.70 0.94
C ASN A 36 -13.20 -2.05 2.29
N MET A 37 -12.41 -3.13 2.39
CA MET A 37 -11.78 -3.51 3.65
C MET A 37 -10.75 -2.44 4.04
N PRO A 38 -10.87 -1.79 5.22
CA PRO A 38 -9.92 -0.78 5.67
C PRO A 38 -8.52 -1.39 5.78
N LEU A 39 -7.49 -0.52 5.67
CA LEU A 39 -6.07 -0.88 5.57
C LEU A 39 -5.71 -1.61 4.26
N VAL A 40 -6.49 -2.60 3.85
CA VAL A 40 -6.30 -3.31 2.57
C VAL A 40 -6.45 -2.35 1.40
N ASN A 41 -7.56 -1.61 1.35
CA ASN A 41 -7.81 -0.65 0.26
C ASN A 41 -6.79 0.50 0.25
N THR A 42 -6.42 1.00 1.43
CA THR A 42 -5.37 2.00 1.61
C THR A 42 -4.04 1.51 1.04
N ILE A 43 -3.59 0.32 1.46
CA ILE A 43 -2.31 -0.26 1.05
C ILE A 43 -2.30 -0.58 -0.45
N ARG A 44 -3.42 -1.08 -0.98
CA ARG A 44 -3.56 -1.30 -2.43
C ARG A 44 -3.37 -0.03 -3.23
N ARG A 45 -3.96 1.09 -2.80
CA ARG A 45 -3.74 2.40 -3.44
C ARG A 45 -2.32 2.92 -3.23
N HIS A 46 -1.79 2.78 -2.02
CA HIS A 46 -0.43 3.19 -1.67
C HIS A 46 0.62 2.48 -2.55
N HIS A 47 0.48 1.17 -2.73
CA HIS A 47 1.34 0.33 -3.57
C HIS A 47 1.13 0.60 -5.07
N THR A 48 -0.11 0.84 -5.50
CA THR A 48 -0.37 1.24 -6.91
C THR A 48 0.35 2.56 -7.24
N ALA A 49 0.33 3.52 -6.30
CA ALA A 49 1.09 4.77 -6.45
C ALA A 49 2.61 4.54 -6.44
N HIS A 50 3.10 3.60 -5.63
CA HIS A 50 4.49 3.16 -5.65
C HIS A 50 4.90 2.63 -7.04
N HIS A 51 4.08 1.85 -7.72
CA HIS A 51 4.41 1.35 -9.08
C HIS A 51 4.45 2.42 -10.17
N ASN A 52 4.14 3.68 -9.87
CA ASN A 52 4.39 4.77 -10.82
C ASN A 52 5.90 4.98 -10.98
N SER A 53 6.42 4.80 -12.20
CA SER A 53 7.85 4.92 -12.52
C SER A 53 8.51 6.22 -12.08
N ARG A 54 7.74 7.31 -11.91
CA ARG A 54 8.22 8.61 -11.46
C ARG A 54 8.25 8.76 -9.92
N LEU A 55 7.63 7.83 -9.20
CA LEU A 55 7.49 7.83 -7.73
C LEU A 55 8.15 6.60 -7.06
N MET A 56 8.30 5.48 -7.78
CA MET A 56 8.65 4.16 -7.23
C MET A 56 9.91 4.09 -6.39
N MET A 57 10.88 4.96 -6.64
CA MET A 57 12.16 4.97 -5.90
C MET A 57 12.15 5.89 -4.68
N GLU A 58 11.10 6.69 -4.49
CA GLU A 58 11.10 7.80 -3.53
C GLU A 58 9.88 7.81 -2.61
N LYS A 59 8.78 7.17 -3.02
CA LYS A 59 7.50 7.23 -2.32
C LYS A 59 6.89 5.86 -2.07
N ASN A 60 6.18 5.78 -0.95
CA ASN A 60 5.26 4.70 -0.61
C ASN A 60 5.92 3.31 -0.51
N MET A 61 7.04 3.23 0.22
CA MET A 61 7.84 2.00 0.30
C MET A 61 7.28 0.99 1.32
N ASN A 62 6.48 1.42 2.28
CA ASN A 62 5.93 0.54 3.31
C ASN A 62 4.68 -0.20 2.79
N LEU A 63 4.78 -1.52 2.74
CA LEU A 63 3.77 -2.39 2.14
C LEU A 63 2.86 -3.09 3.16
N THR A 64 3.02 -2.83 4.46
CA THR A 64 2.13 -3.40 5.50
C THR A 64 1.19 -2.34 6.04
N PHE A 65 1.74 -1.27 6.62
CA PHE A 65 0.98 -0.13 7.13
C PHE A 65 1.80 1.13 6.86
N PRO A 66 1.24 2.19 6.25
CA PRO A 66 2.00 3.36 5.80
C PRO A 66 2.46 4.29 6.94
N ILE A 67 2.82 3.73 8.09
CA ILE A 67 3.32 4.41 9.29
C ILE A 67 4.73 4.96 9.01
N SER A 68 5.63 4.15 8.42
CA SER A 68 6.98 4.59 8.10
C SER A 68 6.97 5.71 7.06
N ASP A 69 6.13 5.61 6.02
CA ASP A 69 6.04 6.65 5.00
C ASP A 69 5.45 7.97 5.52
N TRP A 70 4.53 7.88 6.49
CA TRP A 70 4.07 9.06 7.22
C TRP A 70 5.18 9.65 8.10
N LEU A 71 5.86 8.81 8.90
CA LEU A 71 6.89 9.23 9.85
C LEU A 71 8.09 9.87 9.16
N PHE A 72 8.53 9.32 8.04
CA PHE A 72 9.69 9.78 7.28
C PHE A 72 9.33 10.75 6.13
N GLY A 73 8.04 11.07 5.95
CA GLY A 73 7.58 11.99 4.89
C GLY A 73 7.72 11.45 3.47
N THR A 74 7.94 10.14 3.31
CA THR A 74 8.01 9.44 2.01
C THR A 74 6.64 9.02 1.50
N SER A 75 5.55 9.36 2.19
CA SER A 75 4.21 9.22 1.63
C SER A 75 3.94 10.25 0.52
N ASP A 76 3.13 9.87 -0.46
CA ASP A 76 2.60 10.76 -1.49
C ASP A 76 1.37 11.59 -1.03
N LEU A 77 0.81 11.27 0.15
CA LEU A 77 -0.33 11.98 0.74
C LEU A 77 0.12 13.10 1.71
N ASP A 78 -0.66 14.17 1.76
CA ASP A 78 -0.58 15.26 2.73
C ASP A 78 -1.68 15.12 3.80
N ARG A 79 -1.50 14.14 4.71
CA ARG A 79 -2.46 13.83 5.80
C ARG A 79 -1.74 13.50 7.12
N GLY A 80 -2.49 13.46 8.21
CA GLY A 80 -2.03 12.86 9.47
C GLY A 80 -1.94 11.33 9.41
N LEU A 81 -1.43 10.70 10.47
CA LEU A 81 -1.26 9.25 10.59
C LEU A 81 -2.54 8.45 10.31
N LEU A 82 -3.67 8.83 10.92
CA LEU A 82 -4.95 8.15 10.67
C LEU A 82 -5.42 8.30 9.23
N GLY A 83 -5.15 9.44 8.61
CA GLY A 83 -5.44 9.66 7.19
C GLY A 83 -4.59 8.77 6.30
N HIS A 84 -3.35 8.44 6.69
CA HIS A 84 -2.52 7.48 5.98
C HIS A 84 -3.03 6.05 6.14
N LEU A 85 -3.47 5.66 7.33
CA LEU A 85 -3.96 4.30 7.60
C LEU A 85 -5.32 4.03 6.94
N PHE A 86 -6.21 5.03 6.92
CA PHE A 86 -7.60 4.87 6.49
C PHE A 86 -7.95 5.75 5.28
N ASN A 87 -6.98 5.98 4.38
CA ASN A 87 -7.20 6.77 3.18
C ASN A 87 -8.16 6.10 2.19
N GLY A 88 -8.11 4.78 2.09
CA GLY A 88 -8.69 4.05 0.96
C GLY A 88 -8.15 4.56 -0.37
N TYR A 89 -9.03 4.71 -1.37
CA TYR A 89 -8.69 5.15 -2.73
C TYR A 89 -8.80 6.66 -2.92
N ASP A 90 -8.87 7.45 -1.86
CA ASP A 90 -9.00 8.91 -1.95
C ASP A 90 -7.72 9.56 -2.50
N GLU A 91 -7.88 10.50 -3.43
CA GLU A 91 -6.79 11.25 -4.08
C GLU A 91 -6.84 12.74 -3.77
N SER A 92 -7.84 13.21 -3.01
CA SER A 92 -7.99 14.63 -2.65
C SER A 92 -6.85 15.18 -1.81
N TYR A 93 -6.07 14.30 -1.17
CA TYR A 93 -4.93 14.64 -0.32
C TYR A 93 -3.58 14.36 -0.97
N LEU A 94 -3.53 14.19 -2.28
CA LEU A 94 -2.26 14.07 -3.00
C LEU A 94 -1.40 15.33 -2.82
N LYS A 95 -0.11 15.14 -2.56
CA LYS A 95 0.84 16.25 -2.51
C LYS A 95 0.93 16.93 -3.88
N GLY A 96 0.85 18.26 -3.90
CA GLY A 96 0.92 19.05 -5.14
C GLY A 96 2.29 19.04 -5.83
N ASN A 97 3.36 18.65 -5.13
CA ASN A 97 4.73 18.64 -5.63
C ASN A 97 5.22 17.24 -6.04
N LEU A 98 4.32 16.29 -6.28
CA LEU A 98 4.70 14.95 -6.74
C LEU A 98 5.32 15.01 -8.14
N ARG A 99 6.35 14.19 -8.35
CA ARG A 99 7.01 14.09 -9.65
C ARG A 99 6.12 13.46 -10.71
N GLY A 100 5.09 12.69 -10.35
CA GLY A 100 4.11 12.10 -11.25
C GLY A 100 2.75 11.99 -10.59
N GLN A 101 1.71 11.77 -11.39
CA GLN A 101 0.36 11.53 -10.90
C GLN A 101 0.13 10.03 -10.74
N PRO A 102 -0.05 9.52 -9.52
CA PRO A 102 -0.38 8.11 -9.31
C PRO A 102 -1.75 7.79 -9.91
N ARG A 103 -1.94 6.53 -10.31
CA ARG A 103 -3.24 6.03 -10.78
C ARG A 103 -3.95 5.34 -9.64
N ARG A 104 -5.28 5.36 -9.68
CA ARG A 104 -6.08 4.56 -8.76
C ARG A 104 -6.03 3.07 -9.11
N PRO A 105 -6.14 2.18 -8.12
CA PRO A 105 -6.12 0.74 -8.35
C PRO A 105 -7.21 0.24 -9.30
N ASP A 106 -8.42 0.81 -9.21
CA ASP A 106 -9.57 0.43 -10.04
C ASP A 106 -9.39 0.82 -11.52
N ILE A 107 -8.58 1.85 -11.79
CA ILE A 107 -8.22 2.26 -13.14
C ILE A 107 -7.05 1.41 -13.66
N ALA A 108 -6.04 1.19 -12.82
CA ALA A 108 -4.88 0.38 -13.18
C ALA A 108 -5.25 -1.08 -13.49
N ALA A 109 -6.23 -1.64 -12.78
CA ALA A 109 -6.73 -3.00 -13.02
C ALA A 109 -7.69 -3.12 -14.21
N ALA A 110 -8.20 -2.00 -14.75
CA ALA A 110 -9.14 -2.00 -15.88
C ALA A 110 -8.45 -2.00 -17.25
N GLU A 111 -7.14 -1.72 -17.33
CA GLU A 111 -6.40 -1.85 -18.59
C GLU A 111 -6.23 -3.34 -18.95
N PRO A 112 -6.63 -3.78 -20.16
CA PRO A 112 -6.41 -5.16 -20.57
C PRO A 112 -4.91 -5.46 -20.61
N ILE A 113 -4.49 -6.61 -20.08
CA ILE A 113 -3.14 -7.13 -20.28
C ILE A 113 -2.96 -7.27 -21.79
N ALA A 114 -2.17 -6.39 -22.40
CA ALA A 114 -1.83 -6.49 -23.79
C ALA A 114 -1.07 -7.81 -24.00
N PHE A 115 -1.77 -8.83 -24.51
CA PHE A 115 -1.12 -9.99 -25.11
C PHE A 115 -0.50 -9.50 -26.42
N GLU A 116 0.76 -9.09 -26.37
CA GLU A 116 1.56 -9.04 -27.58
C GLU A 116 1.75 -10.49 -28.06
N SER A 117 1.19 -10.78 -29.23
CA SER A 117 1.28 -12.04 -29.97
C SER A 117 2.59 -12.19 -30.71
#